data_AF-A0A529MI38-F1
#
_entry.id   AF-A0A529MI38-F1
#
_cell.length_a   1.000
_cell.length_b   1.000
_cell.length_c   1.000
_cell.angle_alpha   90.00
_cell.angle_beta   90.00
_cell.angle_gamma   90.00
#
_symmetry.space_group_name_H-M   'P 1'
#
loop_
_entity.id
_entity.type
_entity.pdbx_description
1 polymer ?
#
loop_
_entity_poly.entity_id
_entity_poly.type
_entity_poly.pdbx_seq_one_letter_code
_entity_poly.pdbx_strand_id
1 'polypeptide(L)'
;YMAPDAMAAFKTATGVAGEVVVHATNEEIMGKLVASGGKGYDVVFVSSPFAEVLNKLGLTEPIDHAQVPNLANLYPEATKLPHDVGNAFSVPYTWGTTGLCYRSDLIKT
;
A
#
# COMPACT_ATOMS: atom_id res chain seq x y z
N TYR A 1 5.08 0.49 7.91
CA TYR A 1 6.06 -0.34 8.65
C TYR A 1 5.96 -1.74 8.13
N MET A 2 7.08 -2.41 7.83
CA MET A 2 7.13 -3.82 7.47
C MET A 2 8.05 -4.51 8.47
N ALA A 3 7.61 -5.62 9.06
CA ALA A 3 8.44 -6.35 10.02
C ALA A 3 9.74 -6.83 9.34
N PRO A 4 10.92 -6.74 10.00
CA PRO A 4 12.21 -7.08 9.37
C PRO A 4 12.28 -8.51 8.81
N ASP A 5 11.53 -9.43 9.41
CA ASP A 5 11.48 -10.85 9.06
C ASP A 5 10.33 -11.22 8.10
N ALA A 6 9.48 -10.25 7.70
CA ALA A 6 8.27 -10.52 6.94
C ALA A 6 8.53 -11.29 5.63
N MET A 7 9.57 -10.94 4.87
CA MET A 7 9.91 -11.68 3.63
C MET A 7 10.49 -13.06 3.89
N ALA A 8 11.25 -13.23 4.98
CA ALA A 8 11.78 -14.54 5.36
C ALA A 8 10.64 -15.47 5.80
N ALA A 9 9.70 -14.95 6.59
CA ALA A 9 8.49 -15.67 6.99
C ALA A 9 7.61 -16.01 5.77
N PHE A 10 7.40 -15.06 4.86
CA PHE A 10 6.66 -15.30 3.61
C PHE A 10 7.29 -16.43 2.80
N LYS A 11 8.60 -16.35 2.53
CA LYS A 11 9.33 -17.40 1.79
C LYS A 11 9.24 -18.76 2.49
N THR A 12 9.31 -18.79 3.82
CA THR A 12 9.18 -20.04 4.59
C THR A 12 7.78 -20.64 4.44
N ALA A 13 6.74 -19.81 4.46
CA ALA A 13 5.35 -20.26 4.37
C ALA A 13 4.91 -20.66 2.96
N THR A 14 5.44 -19.99 1.92
CA THR A 14 4.94 -20.14 0.54
C THR A 14 5.95 -20.79 -0.41
N GLY A 15 7.24 -20.83 -0.05
CA GLY A 15 8.32 -21.19 -0.95
C GLY A 15 8.67 -20.12 -2.00
N VAL A 16 7.90 -19.03 -2.06
CA VAL A 16 8.08 -17.95 -3.05
C VAL A 16 9.14 -16.96 -2.54
N ALA A 17 10.15 -16.71 -3.38
CA ALA A 17 11.10 -15.63 -3.12
C ALA A 17 10.53 -14.30 -3.58
N GLY A 18 10.78 -13.23 -2.82
CA GLY A 18 10.44 -11.88 -3.23
C GLY A 18 11.62 -10.93 -2.99
N GLU A 19 11.67 -9.89 -3.80
CA GLU A 19 12.59 -8.76 -3.67
C GLU A 19 11.82 -7.56 -3.13
N VAL A 20 12.41 -6.85 -2.16
CA VAL A 20 11.81 -5.63 -1.60
C VAL A 20 12.68 -4.46 -2.01
N VAL A 21 12.07 -3.56 -2.79
CA VAL A 21 12.67 -2.27 -3.16
C VAL A 21 11.93 -1.18 -2.40
N VAL A 22 12.67 -0.38 -1.63
CA VAL A 22 12.11 0.74 -0.86
C VAL A 22 12.19 2.04 -1.65
N HIS A 23 11.23 2.93 -1.40
CA HIS A 23 11.21 4.30 -1.92
C HIS A 23 10.97 5.29 -0.77
N ALA A 24 11.41 6.53 -0.93
CA ALA A 24 11.30 7.54 0.12
C ALA A 24 9.99 8.33 0.04
N THR A 25 9.46 8.54 -1.17
CA THR A 25 8.25 9.33 -1.39
C THR A 25 7.36 8.71 -2.46
N ASN A 26 6.06 9.03 -2.42
CA ASN A 26 5.12 8.59 -3.44
C ASN A 26 5.50 9.14 -4.84
N GLU A 27 6.01 10.36 -4.92
CA GLU A 27 6.43 10.99 -6.17
C GLU A 27 7.58 10.21 -6.84
N GLU A 28 8.55 9.74 -6.04
CA GLU A 28 9.67 8.94 -6.52
C GLU A 28 9.19 7.65 -7.19
N ILE A 29 8.36 6.87 -6.50
CA ILE A 29 7.89 5.59 -7.02
C ILE A 29 6.92 5.77 -8.19
N MET A 30 6.09 6.82 -8.18
CA MET A 30 5.21 7.15 -9.30
C MET A 30 5.98 7.38 -10.59
N GLY A 31 7.07 8.15 -10.53
CA GLY A 31 7.92 8.39 -11.70
C GLY A 31 8.46 7.10 -12.30
N LYS A 32 8.93 6.16 -11.45
CA LYS A 32 9.44 4.85 -11.88
C LYS A 32 8.35 3.98 -12.50
N LEU A 33 7.16 3.93 -11.90
CA LEU A 33 6.04 3.14 -12.40
C LEU A 33 5.53 3.66 -13.74
N VAL A 34 5.35 4.97 -13.87
CA VAL A 34 4.88 5.58 -15.12
C VAL A 34 5.92 5.41 -16.23
N ALA A 35 7.20 5.63 -15.95
CA ALA A 35 8.26 5.49 -16.94
C ALA A 35 8.44 4.04 -17.43
N SER A 36 8.23 3.05 -16.55
CA SER A 36 8.34 1.63 -16.90
C SER A 36 7.04 1.01 -17.42
N GLY A 37 5.91 1.74 -17.33
CA GLY A 37 4.58 1.15 -17.53
C GLY A 37 4.28 0.03 -16.53
N GLY A 38 4.70 0.20 -15.28
CA GLY A 38 4.52 -0.77 -14.19
C GLY A 38 5.45 -1.99 -14.22
N LYS A 39 6.26 -2.16 -15.28
CA LYS A 39 7.11 -3.34 -15.46
C LYS A 39 8.15 -3.46 -14.34
N GLY A 40 8.29 -4.68 -13.83
CA GLY A 40 9.25 -5.02 -12.77
C GLY A 40 8.69 -4.89 -11.36
N TYR A 41 7.39 -4.63 -11.19
CA TYR A 41 6.72 -4.60 -9.90
C TYR A 41 5.47 -5.46 -9.92
N ASP A 42 5.37 -6.41 -8.99
CA ASP A 42 4.16 -7.23 -8.81
C ASP A 42 3.20 -6.59 -7.78
N VAL A 43 3.75 -5.96 -6.74
CA VAL A 43 3.00 -5.30 -5.66
C VAL A 43 3.68 -3.97 -5.33
N VAL A 44 2.89 -2.91 -5.24
CA VAL A 44 3.38 -1.56 -4.96
C VAL A 44 2.64 -0.98 -3.75
N PHE A 45 3.41 -0.40 -2.83
CA PHE A 45 2.89 0.35 -1.70
C PHE A 45 2.93 1.86 -2.00
N VAL A 46 1.75 2.47 -2.15
CA VAL A 46 1.54 3.91 -2.32
C VAL A 46 0.38 4.39 -1.46
N SER A 47 0.29 5.70 -1.22
CA SER A 47 -0.86 6.30 -0.54
C SER A 47 -2.10 6.35 -1.45
N SER A 48 -3.30 6.33 -0.87
CA SER A 48 -4.58 6.25 -1.60
C SER A 48 -4.73 7.19 -2.81
N PRO A 49 -4.36 8.49 -2.76
CA PRO A 49 -4.47 9.37 -3.92
C PRO A 49 -3.60 8.93 -5.11
N PHE A 50 -2.46 8.31 -4.84
CA PHE A 50 -1.54 7.82 -5.87
C PHE A 50 -2.01 6.50 -6.46
N ALA A 51 -2.58 5.60 -5.66
CA ALA A 51 -3.24 4.39 -6.15
C ALA A 51 -4.38 4.73 -7.13
N GLU A 52 -5.19 5.75 -6.81
CA GLU A 52 -6.27 6.23 -7.67
C GLU A 52 -5.74 6.72 -9.03
N VAL A 53 -4.63 7.46 -9.03
CA VAL A 53 -3.98 7.93 -10.27
C VAL A 53 -3.43 6.77 -11.08
N LEU A 54 -2.76 5.80 -10.45
CA LEU A 54 -2.24 4.61 -11.13
C LEU A 54 -3.36 3.80 -11.79
N ASN A 55 -4.49 3.62 -11.10
CA ASN A 55 -5.66 2.97 -11.67
C ASN A 55 -6.25 3.74 -12.86
N LYS A 56 -6.35 5.07 -12.77
CA LYS A 56 -6.78 5.92 -13.90
C LYS A 56 -5.83 5.86 -15.10
N LEU A 57 -4.55 5.59 -14.88
CA LEU A 57 -3.54 5.39 -15.93
C LEU A 57 -3.53 3.95 -16.49
N GLY A 58 -4.35 3.04 -15.94
CA GLY A 58 -4.36 1.63 -16.34
C GLY A 58 -3.11 0.86 -15.90
N LEU A 59 -2.46 1.30 -14.83
CA LEU A 59 -1.25 0.68 -14.27
C LEU A 59 -1.53 -0.24 -13.07
N THR A 60 -2.80 -0.54 -12.80
CA THR A 60 -3.23 -1.49 -11.78
C THR A 60 -4.16 -2.53 -12.39
N GLU A 61 -4.16 -3.73 -11.82
CA GLU A 61 -5.11 -4.79 -12.17
C GLU A 61 -6.21 -4.91 -11.10
N PRO A 62 -7.42 -5.36 -11.47
CA PRO A 62 -8.45 -5.71 -10.49
C PRO A 62 -7.97 -6.82 -9.56
N ILE A 63 -8.29 -6.71 -8.27
CA ILE A 63 -7.98 -7.72 -7.28
C ILE A 63 -9.06 -8.80 -7.29
N ASP A 64 -8.66 -10.04 -7.52
CA ASP A 64 -9.54 -11.19 -7.31
C ASP A 64 -9.68 -11.47 -5.81
N HIS A 65 -10.80 -11.03 -5.23
CA HIS A 65 -11.08 -11.21 -3.80
C HIS A 65 -11.20 -12.67 -3.38
N ALA A 66 -11.51 -13.60 -4.30
CA ALA A 66 -11.54 -15.02 -3.96
C ALA A 66 -10.15 -15.56 -3.62
N GLN A 67 -9.08 -14.93 -4.15
CA GLN A 67 -7.69 -15.28 -3.86
C GLN A 67 -7.14 -14.58 -2.62
N VAL A 68 -7.89 -13.62 -2.05
CA VAL A 68 -7.47 -12.84 -0.87
C VAL A 68 -8.51 -12.97 0.25
N PRO A 69 -8.74 -14.19 0.78
CA PRO A 69 -9.78 -14.43 1.80
C PRO A 69 -9.55 -13.62 3.08
N ASN A 70 -8.31 -13.21 3.35
CA ASN A 70 -7.94 -12.39 4.50
C ASN A 70 -8.43 -10.93 4.42
N LEU A 71 -9.03 -10.49 3.30
CA LEU A 71 -9.76 -9.22 3.24
C LEU A 71 -10.90 -9.16 4.28
N ALA A 72 -11.42 -10.31 4.70
CA ALA A 72 -12.40 -10.40 5.79
C ALA A 72 -11.90 -9.85 7.13
N ASN A 73 -10.59 -9.68 7.32
CA ASN A 73 -9.99 -9.13 8.53
C ASN A 73 -9.93 -7.59 8.55
N LEU A 74 -10.28 -6.93 7.44
CA LEU A 74 -10.31 -5.48 7.38
C LEU A 74 -11.45 -4.91 8.24
N TYR A 75 -11.26 -3.69 8.73
CA TYR A 75 -12.32 -2.96 9.40
C TYR A 75 -13.47 -2.64 8.41
N PRO A 76 -14.74 -2.56 8.85
CA PRO A 76 -15.90 -2.41 7.96
C PRO A 76 -15.89 -1.19 7.04
N GLU A 77 -15.17 -0.12 7.41
CA GLU A 77 -15.04 1.11 6.64
C GLU A 77 -13.95 1.02 5.54
N ALA A 78 -13.09 -0.01 5.56
CA ALA A 78 -11.99 -0.18 4.62
C ALA A 78 -12.46 -0.30 3.16
N THR A 79 -13.63 -0.92 2.97
CA THR A 79 -14.28 -1.11 1.67
C THR A 79 -15.08 0.11 1.22
N LYS A 80 -15.18 1.16 2.06
CA LYS A 80 -16.01 2.35 1.79
C LYS A 80 -15.16 3.57 1.44
N LEU A 81 -13.85 3.39 1.26
CA LEU A 81 -12.94 4.50 0.97
C LEU A 81 -13.24 5.08 -0.43
N PRO A 82 -13.42 6.42 -0.57
CA PRO A 82 -13.93 7.01 -1.82
C PRO A 82 -13.06 6.79 -3.06
N HIS A 83 -11.75 6.60 -2.89
CA HIS A 83 -10.81 6.38 -3.99
C HIS A 83 -10.94 4.98 -4.61
N ASP A 84 -11.43 4.00 -3.86
CA ASP A 84 -11.54 2.60 -4.28
C ASP A 84 -12.66 1.88 -3.50
N VAL A 85 -13.91 2.20 -3.85
CA VAL A 85 -15.08 1.58 -3.21
C VAL A 85 -15.10 0.09 -3.52
N GLY A 86 -15.11 -0.71 -2.46
CA GLY A 86 -15.07 -2.17 -2.54
C GLY A 86 -13.67 -2.74 -2.70
N ASN A 87 -12.58 -1.97 -2.55
CA ASN A 87 -11.21 -2.47 -2.68
C ASN A 87 -10.96 -3.23 -4.00
N ALA A 88 -11.42 -2.64 -5.11
CA ALA A 88 -11.39 -3.28 -6.42
C ALA A 88 -9.98 -3.37 -7.00
N PHE A 89 -9.10 -2.42 -6.68
CA PHE A 89 -7.72 -2.37 -7.22
C PHE A 89 -6.66 -2.10 -6.14
N SER A 90 -7.05 -1.87 -4.88
CA SER A 90 -6.15 -1.59 -3.78
C SER A 90 -6.59 -2.22 -2.44
N VAL A 91 -5.62 -2.62 -1.62
CA VAL A 91 -5.87 -3.15 -0.26
C VAL A 91 -5.25 -2.23 0.78
N PRO A 92 -6.00 -1.80 1.82
CA PRO A 92 -5.44 -1.00 2.90
C PRO A 92 -4.40 -1.78 3.70
N TYR A 93 -3.19 -1.21 3.82
CA TYR A 93 -2.10 -1.81 4.61
C TYR A 93 -1.94 -1.13 5.97
N THR A 94 -1.70 0.18 5.97
CA THR A 94 -1.58 1.01 7.17
C THR A 94 -2.23 2.36 6.95
N TRP A 95 -2.78 2.95 7.99
CA TRP A 95 -3.33 4.31 7.97
C TRP A 95 -2.82 5.11 9.17
N GLY A 96 -2.95 6.43 9.08
CA GLY A 96 -2.61 7.35 10.15
C GLY A 96 -3.06 8.76 9.80
N THR A 97 -2.70 9.71 10.66
CA THR A 97 -3.01 11.12 10.47
C THR A 97 -1.74 11.95 10.50
N THR A 98 -1.70 13.03 9.72
CA THR A 98 -0.69 14.06 9.89
C THR A 98 -1.17 14.98 11.01
N GLY A 99 -0.49 14.92 12.15
CA GLY A 99 -0.80 15.73 13.33
C GLY A 99 0.35 16.66 13.72
N LEU A 100 0.13 17.39 14.82
CA LEU A 100 1.17 18.18 15.46
C LEU A 100 1.75 17.40 16.63
N CYS A 101 3.05 17.10 16.57
CA CYS A 101 3.81 16.59 17.70
C CYS A 101 4.58 17.75 18.32
N TYR A 102 4.42 17.99 19.62
CA TYR A 102 5.10 19.07 20.34
C TYR A 102 5.75 18.57 21.63
N ARG A 103 6.76 19.31 22.08
CA ARG A 103 7.45 19.09 23.36
C ARG A 103 6.61 19.68 24.49
N SER A 104 5.93 18.82 25.24
CA SER A 104 5.00 19.23 26.32
C SER A 104 5.70 19.91 27.50
N ASP A 105 7.01 19.75 27.64
CA ASP A 105 7.83 20.48 28.62
C ASP A 105 8.20 21.90 28.17
N LEU A 106 8.10 22.20 26.87
CA LEU A 106 8.44 23.50 26.29
C LEU A 106 7.20 24.33 25.91
N ILE A 107 6.06 23.68 25.67
CA ILE A 107 4.81 24.33 25.26
C ILE A 107 3.76 24.11 26.35
N LYS A 108 3.27 25.21 26.95
CA LYS A 108 2.02 25.17 27.73
C LYS A 108 0.83 25.14 26.78
N THR A 109 0.00 24.12 26.95
CA THR A 109 -1.29 23.97 26.27
C THR A 109 -2.44 24.40 27.16
#